data_AF-A0A7K4BL15-F1
#
_entry.id   AF-A0A7K4BL15-F1
#
_cell.length_a   1.000
_cell.length_b   1.000
_cell.length_c   1.000
_cell.angle_alpha   90.00
_cell.angle_beta   90.00
_cell.angle_gamma   90.00
#
_symmetry.space_group_name_H-M   'P 1'
#
loop_
_entity.id
_entity.type
_entity.pdbx_description
1 polymer ?
#
loop_
_entity_poly.entity_id
_entity_poly.type
_entity_poly.pdbx_seq_one_letter_code
_entity_poly.pdbx_strand_id
1 'polypeptide(L)'
;MILPPKVRLLYYNESDLGVFYMKITRKVKIDIARKFLYEGITLKELSLEYDYNISNVKYVIALYRTHGEDIFLGDEESREHTRETKLDLISKVLKDGRSIRSVAIEYGLMDPTILSGWIKIYKNKGEDAIQTTRKRAPYKLEEEKLKEIADKELKERIKYLEAENEYLKKLHSLVLSRASQKKK
;
A
#
# COMPACT_ATOMS: atom_id res chain seq x y z
N MET A 1 -29.55 24.48 16.79
CA MET A 1 -29.31 24.29 15.33
C MET A 1 -27.91 23.72 15.16
N ILE A 2 -27.76 22.51 14.60
CA ILE A 2 -26.45 21.93 14.32
C ILE A 2 -25.99 22.48 12.97
N LEU A 3 -24.94 23.29 12.96
CA LEU A 3 -24.43 23.90 11.73
C LEU A 3 -23.67 22.88 10.87
N PRO A 4 -23.78 22.97 9.54
CA PRO A 4 -23.15 22.04 8.61
C PRO A 4 -21.60 22.11 8.67
N PRO A 5 -20.90 20.99 8.39
CA PRO A 5 -19.48 20.79 8.70
C PRO A 5 -18.52 21.86 8.15
N LYS A 6 -18.83 22.45 6.99
CA LYS A 6 -17.98 23.45 6.34
C LYS A 6 -18.01 24.84 6.99
N VAL A 7 -19.04 25.14 7.78
CA VAL A 7 -19.23 26.49 8.37
C VAL A 7 -18.59 26.59 9.76
N ARG A 8 -18.21 25.46 10.37
CA ARG A 8 -17.59 25.39 11.70
C ARG A 8 -16.17 26.00 11.75
N LEU A 9 -15.51 26.13 10.60
CA LEU A 9 -14.12 26.59 10.50
C LEU A 9 -13.96 28.12 10.59
N LEU A 10 -15.04 28.91 10.53
CA LEU A 10 -14.96 30.37 10.46
C LEU A 10 -15.17 31.09 11.80
N TYR A 11 -15.42 30.35 12.89
CA TYR A 11 -15.82 30.92 14.20
C TYR A 11 -14.97 30.43 15.38
N TYR A 12 -13.74 29.98 15.15
CA TYR A 12 -12.81 29.64 16.24
C TYR A 12 -11.53 30.45 16.11
N ASN A 13 -11.29 31.30 17.12
CA ASN A 13 -10.07 32.09 17.28
C ASN A 13 -8.88 31.17 17.57
N GLU A 14 -7.72 31.51 17.03
CA GLU A 14 -6.44 30.78 17.16
C GLU A 14 -5.87 30.69 18.60
N SER A 15 -6.62 31.12 19.61
CA SER A 15 -6.29 30.97 21.04
C SER A 15 -7.08 29.88 21.77
N ASP A 16 -8.03 29.19 21.11
CA ASP A 16 -8.76 28.02 21.65
C ASP A 16 -8.17 26.67 21.16
N LEU A 17 -6.87 26.64 20.83
CA LEU A 17 -6.19 25.52 20.18
C LEU A 17 -5.94 24.33 21.12
N GLY A 18 -6.98 23.51 21.32
CA GLY A 18 -6.89 22.19 21.97
C GLY A 18 -7.24 21.01 21.06
N VAL A 19 -7.49 21.22 19.77
CA VAL A 19 -7.92 20.14 18.85
C VAL A 19 -6.86 19.92 17.77
N PHE A 20 -5.80 19.22 18.15
CA PHE A 20 -4.88 18.59 17.21
C PHE A 20 -5.67 17.54 16.41
N TYR A 21 -5.83 17.72 15.10
CA TYR A 21 -6.24 16.62 14.22
C TYR A 21 -5.09 15.61 14.14
N MET A 22 -5.00 14.73 15.14
CA MET A 22 -3.95 13.73 15.21
C MET A 22 -4.28 12.56 14.29
N LYS A 23 -3.41 12.31 13.30
CA LYS A 23 -3.51 11.12 12.44
C LYS A 23 -3.57 9.87 13.32
N ILE A 24 -4.56 9.00 13.12
CA ILE A 24 -4.67 7.72 13.82
C ILE A 24 -3.52 6.79 13.39
N THR A 25 -2.40 6.90 14.09
CA THR A 25 -1.23 6.03 13.91
C THR A 25 -1.35 4.77 14.77
N ARG A 26 -0.45 3.80 14.55
CA ARG A 26 -0.35 2.61 15.41
C ARG A 26 -0.11 2.98 16.88
N LYS A 27 0.78 3.96 17.14
CA LYS A 27 1.05 4.46 18.49
C LYS A 27 -0.22 5.01 19.15
N VAL A 28 -1.02 5.77 18.41
CA VAL A 28 -2.32 6.27 18.88
C VAL A 28 -3.29 5.13 19.18
N LYS A 29 -3.33 4.08 18.35
CA LYS A 29 -4.16 2.89 18.63
C LYS A 29 -3.74 2.17 19.92
N ILE A 30 -2.44 2.03 20.16
CA ILE A 30 -1.91 1.45 21.41
C ILE A 30 -2.35 2.30 22.61
N ASP A 31 -2.18 3.62 22.50
CA ASP A 31 -2.53 4.59 23.53
C ASP A 31 -4.03 4.53 23.88
N ILE A 32 -4.91 4.55 22.87
CA ILE A 32 -6.35 4.35 23.04
C ILE A 32 -6.67 3.08 23.82
N ALA A 33 -6.03 1.96 23.47
CA ALA A 33 -6.27 0.69 24.15
C ALA A 33 -5.79 0.72 25.60
N ARG A 34 -4.59 1.25 25.87
CA ARG A 34 -4.03 1.35 27.23
C ARG A 34 -4.87 2.26 28.13
N LYS A 35 -5.22 3.45 27.64
CA LYS A 35 -6.10 4.40 28.34
C LYS A 35 -7.43 3.77 28.74
N PHE A 36 -8.04 3.02 27.84
CA PHE A 36 -9.27 2.31 28.14
C PHE A 36 -9.09 1.19 29.18
N LEU A 37 -8.02 0.40 29.05
CA LEU A 37 -7.83 -0.82 29.84
C LEU A 37 -7.24 -0.57 31.24
N TYR A 38 -6.43 0.47 31.39
CA TYR A 38 -5.62 0.70 32.59
C TYR A 38 -5.88 2.04 33.27
N GLU A 39 -6.38 3.05 32.55
CA GLU A 39 -6.60 4.40 33.09
C GLU A 39 -8.09 4.71 33.35
N GLY A 40 -8.99 3.78 33.01
CA GLY A 40 -10.43 3.93 33.26
C GLY A 40 -11.14 4.93 32.34
N ILE A 41 -10.49 5.38 31.26
CA ILE A 41 -11.06 6.35 30.32
C ILE A 41 -12.18 5.67 29.50
N THR A 42 -13.32 6.34 29.36
CA THR A 42 -14.48 5.79 28.67
C THR A 42 -14.35 5.82 27.15
N LEU A 43 -15.14 4.99 26.47
CA LEU A 43 -15.21 4.97 25.00
C LEU A 43 -15.62 6.33 24.40
N LYS A 44 -16.44 7.11 25.12
CA LYS A 44 -16.92 8.42 24.66
C LYS A 44 -15.80 9.46 24.74
N GLU A 45 -15.07 9.49 25.85
CA GLU A 45 -13.93 10.37 26.04
C GLU A 45 -12.86 10.09 24.99
N LEU A 46 -12.49 8.82 24.78
CA LEU A 46 -11.54 8.43 23.72
C LEU A 46 -12.04 8.80 22.32
N SER A 47 -13.34 8.65 22.05
CA SER A 47 -13.89 9.03 20.75
C SER A 47 -13.81 10.53 20.50
N LEU A 48 -13.98 11.35 21.54
CA LEU A 48 -13.90 12.81 21.46
C LEU A 48 -12.44 13.29 21.40
N GLU A 49 -11.58 12.74 22.26
CA GLU A 49 -10.17 13.11 22.37
C GLU A 49 -9.41 12.86 21.05
N TYR A 50 -9.64 11.72 20.41
CA TYR A 50 -8.92 11.34 19.18
C TYR A 50 -9.72 11.58 17.90
N ASP A 51 -10.92 12.19 17.98
CA ASP A 51 -11.88 12.28 16.87
C ASP A 51 -12.05 10.93 16.12
N TYR A 52 -12.13 9.84 16.90
CA TYR A 52 -12.14 8.48 16.36
C TYR A 52 -13.44 7.77 16.69
N ASN A 53 -14.14 7.29 15.66
CA ASN A 53 -15.46 6.68 15.82
C ASN A 53 -15.48 5.59 16.91
N ILE A 54 -16.48 5.62 17.79
CA ILE A 54 -16.66 4.66 18.90
C ILE A 54 -16.55 3.20 18.44
N SER A 55 -17.07 2.85 17.26
CA SER A 55 -16.99 1.48 16.72
C SER A 55 -15.57 1.06 16.37
N ASN A 56 -14.72 2.02 16.01
CA ASN A 56 -13.31 1.78 15.74
C ASN A 56 -12.48 1.79 17.02
N VAL A 57 -12.80 2.64 18.00
CA VAL A 57 -12.24 2.57 19.35
C VAL A 57 -12.47 1.17 19.95
N LYS A 58 -13.72 0.68 19.91
CA LYS A 58 -14.06 -0.69 20.33
C LYS A 58 -13.26 -1.76 19.60
N TYR A 59 -13.05 -1.58 18.29
CA TYR A 59 -12.27 -2.52 17.49
C TYR A 59 -10.81 -2.56 17.93
N VAL A 60 -10.18 -1.40 18.14
CA VAL A 60 -8.80 -1.28 18.61
C VAL A 60 -8.61 -1.96 19.97
N ILE A 61 -9.53 -1.71 20.90
CA ILE A 61 -9.52 -2.35 22.23
C ILE A 61 -9.64 -3.88 22.10
N ALA A 62 -10.54 -4.37 21.25
CA ALA A 62 -10.71 -5.80 21.04
C ALA A 62 -9.48 -6.45 20.39
N LEU A 63 -8.84 -5.76 19.44
CA LEU A 63 -7.61 -6.21 18.80
C LEU A 63 -6.46 -6.30 19.83
N TYR A 64 -6.31 -5.28 20.67
CA TYR A 64 -5.33 -5.26 21.76
C TYR A 64 -5.57 -6.36 22.79
N ARG A 65 -6.83 -6.60 23.19
CA ARG A 65 -7.17 -7.70 24.09
C ARG A 65 -6.82 -9.08 23.55
N THR A 66 -6.89 -9.25 22.22
CA THR A 66 -6.69 -10.55 21.58
C THR A 66 -5.21 -10.85 21.35
N HIS A 67 -4.44 -9.85 20.90
CA HIS A 67 -3.06 -10.04 20.44
C HIS A 67 -2.02 -9.25 21.23
N GLY A 68 -2.45 -8.48 22.23
CA GLY A 68 -1.59 -7.55 22.95
C GLY A 68 -1.13 -6.38 22.07
N GLU A 69 -0.01 -5.80 22.47
CA GLU A 69 0.57 -4.63 21.81
C GLU A 69 1.38 -4.98 20.56
N ASP A 70 1.94 -6.19 20.51
CA ASP A 70 2.86 -6.65 19.45
C ASP A 70 2.23 -6.56 18.07
N ILE A 71 0.92 -6.81 17.98
CA ILE A 71 0.17 -6.66 16.73
C ILE A 71 0.31 -5.25 16.15
N PHE A 72 0.45 -4.21 17.00
CA PHE A 72 0.62 -2.83 16.59
C PHE A 72 2.07 -2.43 16.30
N LEU A 73 3.04 -3.20 16.81
CA LEU A 73 4.48 -2.92 16.66
C LEU A 73 5.10 -3.58 15.42
N GLY A 74 4.54 -4.70 14.92
CA GLY A 74 5.15 -5.45 13.82
C GLY A 74 5.38 -4.65 12.52
N ASP A 75 6.43 -5.01 11.78
CA ASP A 75 6.84 -4.34 10.54
C ASP A 75 5.76 -4.38 9.45
N GLU A 76 5.67 -3.33 8.62
CA GLU A 76 4.74 -3.31 7.48
C GLU A 76 4.98 -4.47 6.49
N GLU A 77 6.21 -4.96 6.41
CA GLU A 77 6.60 -6.10 5.55
C GLU A 77 6.04 -7.44 6.03
N SER A 78 5.82 -7.60 7.33
CA SER A 78 5.26 -8.83 7.92
C SER A 78 3.77 -9.04 7.62
N ARG A 79 3.12 -8.11 6.90
CA ARG A 79 1.67 -8.10 6.65
C ARG A 79 1.29 -8.32 5.21
N GLU A 80 2.19 -8.88 4.41
CA GLU A 80 1.79 -9.42 3.13
C GLU A 80 0.74 -10.51 3.34
N HIS A 81 -0.47 -10.25 2.86
CA HIS A 81 -1.55 -11.21 2.90
C HIS A 81 -1.48 -12.05 1.63
N THR A 82 -1.14 -13.33 1.79
CA THR A 82 -1.11 -14.31 0.70
C THR A 82 -2.51 -14.52 0.13
N ARG A 83 -2.58 -14.99 -1.12
CA ARG A 83 -3.85 -15.32 -1.76
C ARG A 83 -4.63 -16.34 -0.93
N GLU A 84 -3.95 -17.36 -0.44
CA GLU A 84 -4.52 -18.46 0.34
C GLU A 84 -5.18 -17.93 1.61
N THR A 85 -4.45 -17.10 2.38
CA THR A 85 -4.97 -16.42 3.57
C THR A 85 -6.22 -15.60 3.24
N LYS A 86 -6.17 -14.78 2.19
CA LYS A 86 -7.32 -13.93 1.84
C LYS A 86 -8.56 -14.78 1.54
N LEU A 87 -8.40 -15.85 0.78
CA LEU A 87 -9.51 -16.75 0.43
C LEU A 87 -10.07 -17.48 1.64
N ASP A 88 -9.21 -17.92 2.57
CA ASP A 88 -9.64 -18.51 3.85
C ASP A 88 -10.52 -17.52 4.65
N LEU A 89 -10.05 -16.28 4.83
CA LEU A 89 -10.82 -15.27 5.58
C LEU A 89 -12.14 -14.91 4.88
N ILE A 90 -12.14 -14.81 3.54
CA ILE A 90 -13.36 -14.58 2.77
C ILE A 90 -14.32 -15.75 2.94
N SER A 91 -13.83 -16.99 2.88
CA SER A 91 -14.63 -18.21 3.07
C SER A 91 -15.27 -18.23 4.45
N LYS A 92 -14.53 -17.91 5.51
CA LYS A 92 -15.06 -17.81 6.88
C LYS A 92 -16.23 -16.83 7.02
N VAL A 93 -16.20 -15.73 6.28
CA VAL A 93 -17.30 -14.75 6.31
C VAL A 93 -18.47 -15.18 5.42
N LEU A 94 -18.20 -15.66 4.20
CA LEU A 94 -19.25 -15.92 3.21
C LEU A 94 -19.91 -17.29 3.35
N LYS A 95 -19.15 -18.32 3.74
CA LYS A 95 -19.65 -19.70 3.90
C LYS A 95 -20.06 -19.98 5.34
N ASP A 96 -19.21 -19.62 6.30
CA ASP A 96 -19.47 -19.93 7.72
C ASP A 96 -20.33 -18.86 8.41
N GLY A 97 -20.70 -17.78 7.69
CA GLY A 97 -21.57 -16.71 8.19
C GLY A 97 -20.96 -15.86 9.31
N ARG A 98 -19.63 -15.89 9.49
CA ARG A 98 -18.96 -15.15 10.56
C ARG A 98 -18.92 -13.65 10.28
N SER A 99 -18.95 -12.84 11.34
CA SER A 99 -18.82 -11.39 11.22
C SER A 99 -17.43 -10.98 10.72
N ILE A 100 -17.39 -10.05 9.77
CA ILE A 100 -16.15 -9.44 9.24
C ILE A 100 -15.25 -8.96 10.38
N ARG A 101 -15.81 -8.25 11.38
CA ARG A 101 -15.02 -7.71 12.49
C ARG A 101 -14.42 -8.82 13.36
N SER A 102 -15.17 -9.90 13.60
CA SER A 102 -14.68 -11.03 14.39
C SER A 102 -13.53 -11.75 13.69
N VAL A 103 -13.68 -12.08 12.41
CA VAL A 103 -12.63 -12.73 11.61
C VAL A 103 -11.41 -11.82 11.47
N ALA A 104 -11.63 -10.52 11.25
CA ALA A 104 -10.55 -9.55 11.17
C ALA A 104 -9.75 -9.42 12.48
N ILE A 105 -10.42 -9.44 13.64
CA ILE A 105 -9.76 -9.41 14.95
C ILE A 105 -8.97 -10.70 15.17
N GLU A 106 -9.58 -11.87 14.95
CA GLU A 106 -8.92 -13.17 15.13
C GLU A 106 -7.63 -13.28 14.31
N TYR A 107 -7.65 -12.79 13.08
CA TYR A 107 -6.49 -12.81 12.18
C TYR A 107 -5.52 -11.62 12.38
N GLY A 108 -5.81 -10.70 13.31
CA GLY A 108 -4.90 -9.59 13.60
C GLY A 108 -4.91 -8.47 12.54
N LEU A 109 -6.00 -8.32 11.77
CA LEU A 109 -6.10 -7.23 10.79
C LEU A 109 -6.23 -5.88 11.50
N MET A 110 -5.44 -4.90 11.05
CA MET A 110 -5.41 -3.55 11.62
C MET A 110 -6.71 -2.76 11.50
N ASP A 111 -7.50 -3.11 10.50
CA ASP A 111 -8.76 -2.46 10.17
C ASP A 111 -9.70 -3.50 9.53
N PRO A 112 -10.95 -3.63 10.00
CA PRO A 112 -11.90 -4.59 9.43
C PRO A 112 -12.29 -4.24 7.99
N THR A 113 -12.09 -2.99 7.55
CA THR A 113 -12.33 -2.57 6.17
C THR A 113 -11.43 -3.30 5.17
N ILE A 114 -10.25 -3.77 5.59
CA ILE A 114 -9.34 -4.57 4.77
C ILE A 114 -10.05 -5.82 4.26
N LEU A 115 -10.63 -6.61 5.18
CA LEU A 115 -11.38 -7.82 4.84
C LEU A 115 -12.64 -7.49 4.04
N SER A 116 -13.34 -6.40 4.39
CA SER A 116 -14.51 -5.96 3.62
C SER A 116 -14.16 -5.65 2.16
N GLY A 117 -12.98 -5.07 1.91
CA GLY A 117 -12.48 -4.78 0.57
C GLY A 117 -12.21 -6.04 -0.23
N TRP A 118 -11.59 -7.06 0.38
CA TRP A 118 -11.35 -8.34 -0.28
C TRP A 118 -12.66 -9.06 -0.62
N ILE A 119 -13.62 -9.07 0.30
CA ILE A 119 -14.95 -9.63 0.05
C ILE A 119 -15.65 -8.91 -1.12
N LYS A 120 -15.54 -7.58 -1.18
CA LYS A 120 -16.12 -6.80 -2.29
C LYS A 120 -15.49 -7.17 -3.63
N ILE A 121 -14.16 -7.33 -3.68
CA ILE A 121 -13.45 -7.76 -4.89
C ILE A 121 -13.91 -9.15 -5.31
N TYR A 122 -13.95 -10.10 -4.36
CA TYR A 122 -14.39 -11.47 -4.61
C TYR A 122 -15.82 -11.52 -5.15
N LYS A 123 -16.76 -10.80 -4.53
CA LYS A 123 -18.16 -10.76 -4.99
C LYS A 123 -18.33 -10.17 -6.39
N ASN A 124 -17.51 -9.18 -6.74
CA ASN A 124 -17.67 -8.46 -8.00
C ASN A 124 -16.91 -9.11 -9.17
N LYS A 125 -15.78 -9.76 -8.91
CA LYS A 125 -14.85 -10.23 -9.94
C LYS A 125 -14.48 -11.71 -9.82
N GLY A 126 -15.04 -12.41 -8.84
CA GLY A 126 -14.75 -13.83 -8.61
C GLY A 126 -13.43 -14.07 -7.87
N GLU A 127 -13.13 -15.36 -7.70
CA GLU A 127 -11.97 -15.84 -6.95
C GLU A 127 -10.63 -15.44 -7.60
N ASP A 128 -10.54 -15.45 -8.93
CA ASP A 128 -9.32 -15.14 -9.69
C ASP A 128 -8.83 -13.71 -9.48
N ALA A 129 -9.73 -12.79 -9.08
CA ALA A 129 -9.37 -11.42 -8.75
C ALA A 129 -8.67 -11.29 -7.38
N ILE A 130 -8.71 -12.32 -6.54
CA ILE A 130 -8.00 -12.34 -5.26
C ILE A 130 -6.56 -12.80 -5.52
N GLN A 131 -5.64 -11.87 -5.29
CA GLN A 131 -4.21 -12.06 -5.49
C GLN A 131 -3.46 -11.69 -4.22
N THR A 132 -2.27 -12.26 -4.03
CA THR A 132 -1.35 -11.88 -2.95
C THR A 132 -1.09 -10.38 -2.99
N THR A 133 -1.09 -9.73 -1.82
CA THR A 133 -0.71 -8.32 -1.75
C THR A 133 0.76 -8.21 -2.15
N ARG A 134 1.05 -7.59 -3.30
CA ARG A 134 2.41 -7.21 -3.67
C ARG A 134 2.63 -5.75 -3.31
N LYS A 135 3.83 -5.39 -2.87
CA LYS A 135 4.23 -3.98 -2.79
C LYS A 135 3.94 -3.32 -4.13
N ARG A 136 3.28 -2.16 -4.11
CA ARG A 136 3.22 -1.33 -5.31
C ARG A 136 4.67 -1.00 -5.67
N ALA A 137 5.01 -1.19 -6.94
CA ALA A 137 6.28 -0.69 -7.44
C ALA A 137 6.39 0.80 -7.08
N PRO A 138 7.58 1.30 -6.70
CA PRO A 138 7.76 2.71 -6.42
C PRO A 138 7.24 3.51 -7.62
N TYR A 139 6.51 4.58 -7.32
CA TYR A 139 6.02 5.47 -8.36
C TYR A 139 7.22 6.13 -9.03
N LYS A 140 7.54 5.71 -10.26
CA LYS A 140 8.57 6.37 -11.08
C LYS A 140 8.04 7.72 -11.53
N LEU A 141 8.86 8.76 -11.35
CA LEU A 141 8.58 10.09 -11.88
C LEU A 141 8.50 10.03 -13.41
N GLU A 142 7.76 10.94 -14.02
CA GLU A 142 7.56 10.96 -15.47
C GLU A 142 8.89 11.14 -16.22
N GLU A 143 9.79 11.97 -15.69
CA GLU A 143 11.15 12.14 -16.20
C GLU A 143 11.97 10.85 -16.22
N GLU A 144 11.82 9.98 -15.21
CA GLU A 144 12.53 8.70 -15.15
C GLU A 144 11.99 7.73 -16.22
N LYS A 145 10.69 7.77 -16.51
CA LYS A 145 10.09 6.98 -17.59
C LYS A 145 10.58 7.46 -18.96
N LEU A 146 10.67 8.76 -19.19
CA LEU A 146 11.22 9.31 -20.44
C LEU A 146 12.68 8.95 -20.63
N LYS A 147 13.49 8.98 -19.55
CA LYS A 147 14.89 8.54 -19.60
C LYS A 147 15.02 7.07 -20.01
N GLU A 148 14.20 6.17 -19.46
CA GLU A 148 14.23 4.75 -19.86
C GLU A 148 13.89 4.54 -21.34
N ILE A 149 12.95 5.31 -21.89
CA ILE A 149 12.60 5.26 -23.31
C ILE A 149 13.79 5.73 -24.15
N ALA A 150 14.36 6.88 -23.82
CA ALA A 150 15.52 7.45 -24.51
C ALA A 150 16.74 6.51 -24.45
N ASP A 151 17.01 5.92 -23.28
CA ASP A 151 18.11 4.98 -23.08
C ASP A 151 17.93 3.70 -23.91
N LYS A 152 16.69 3.25 -24.08
CA LYS A 152 16.37 2.09 -24.90
C LYS A 152 16.61 2.38 -26.38
N GLU A 153 16.10 3.50 -26.88
CA GLU A 153 16.32 3.94 -28.26
C GLU A 153 17.81 4.15 -28.56
N LEU A 154 18.55 4.75 -27.61
CA LEU A 154 19.99 4.96 -27.74
C LEU A 154 20.75 3.63 -27.81
N LYS A 155 20.40 2.64 -26.98
CA LYS A 155 21.00 1.30 -27.02
C LYS A 155 20.74 0.58 -28.34
N GLU A 156 19.53 0.67 -28.85
CA GLU A 156 19.18 0.10 -30.17
C GLU A 156 19.98 0.78 -31.29
N ARG A 157 20.14 2.12 -31.21
CA ARG A 157 20.94 2.88 -32.18
C ARG A 157 22.42 2.53 -32.13
N ILE A 158 23.01 2.39 -30.94
CA ILE A 158 24.41 1.97 -30.77
C ILE A 158 24.62 0.60 -31.40
N LYS A 159 23.74 -0.36 -31.07
CA LYS A 159 23.82 -1.72 -31.63
C LYS A 159 23.76 -1.74 -33.16
N TYR A 160 22.89 -0.90 -33.75
CA TYR A 160 22.81 -0.75 -35.20
C TYR A 160 24.11 -0.17 -35.79
N LEU A 161 24.64 0.91 -35.19
CA LEU A 161 25.86 1.56 -35.66
C LEU A 161 27.10 0.67 -35.52
N GLU A 162 27.15 -0.17 -34.49
CA GLU A 162 28.22 -1.16 -34.31
C GLU A 162 28.19 -2.20 -35.44
N ALA A 163 27.00 -2.70 -35.79
CA ALA A 163 26.84 -3.63 -36.91
C ALA A 163 27.22 -2.99 -38.25
N GLU A 164 26.82 -1.74 -38.49
CA GLU A 164 27.19 -1.00 -39.69
C GLU A 164 28.70 -0.76 -39.78
N ASN A 165 29.34 -0.37 -38.68
CA ASN A 165 30.80 -0.21 -38.63
C ASN A 165 31.53 -1.53 -38.88
N GLU A 166 31.04 -2.65 -38.35
CA GLU A 166 31.63 -3.97 -38.61
C GLU A 166 31.55 -4.34 -40.09
N TYR A 167 30.41 -4.07 -40.72
CA TYR A 167 30.22 -4.28 -42.16
C TYR A 167 31.18 -3.43 -42.99
N LEU A 168 31.31 -2.14 -42.68
CA LEU A 168 32.22 -1.23 -43.37
C LEU A 168 33.70 -1.65 -43.23
N LYS A 169 34.10 -2.11 -42.04
CA LYS A 169 35.46 -2.66 -41.81
C LYS A 169 35.73 -3.89 -42.67
N LYS A 170 34.77 -4.82 -42.77
CA LYS A 170 34.85 -5.99 -43.65
C LYS A 170 34.96 -5.58 -45.12
N LEU A 171 34.13 -4.65 -45.59
CA LEU A 171 34.19 -4.14 -46.96
C LEU A 171 35.55 -3.50 -47.28
N HIS A 172 36.07 -2.66 -46.38
CA HIS A 172 37.37 -2.02 -46.54
C HIS A 172 38.50 -3.05 -46.66
N SER A 173 38.48 -4.11 -45.84
CA SER A 173 39.47 -5.20 -45.91
C SER A 173 39.44 -5.96 -47.25
N LEU A 174 38.25 -6.15 -47.84
CA LEU A 174 38.07 -6.78 -49.15
C LEU A 174 38.60 -5.88 -50.28
N VAL A 175 38.40 -4.56 -50.19
CA VAL A 175 38.92 -3.61 -51.17
C VAL A 175 40.45 -3.57 -51.14
N LEU A 176 41.05 -3.49 -49.94
CA LEU A 176 42.51 -3.50 -49.78
C LEU A 176 43.16 -4.78 -50.31
N SER A 177 42.57 -5.94 -50.02
CA SER A 177 43.07 -7.24 -50.53
C SER A 177 42.95 -7.36 -52.05
N ARG A 178 41.89 -6.84 -52.67
CA ARG A 178 41.78 -6.76 -54.13
C ARG A 178 42.80 -5.80 -54.76
N ALA A 179 43.08 -4.67 -54.11
CA ALA A 179 44.05 -3.70 -54.60
C ALA A 179 45.50 -4.22 -54.55
N SER A 180 45.84 -5.04 -53.53
CA SER A 180 47.15 -5.68 -53.44
C SER A 180 47.29 -6.86 -54.41
N GLN A 181 46.22 -7.59 -54.74
CA GLN A 181 46.22 -8.65 -55.74
C GLN A 181 46.41 -8.15 -57.18
N LYS A 182 45.95 -6.94 -57.52
CA LYS A 182 46.14 -6.33 -58.86
C LYS A 182 47.54 -5.76 -59.11
N LYS A 183 48.40 -5.67 -58.09
CA LYS A 183 49.77 -5.13 -58.18
C LYS A 183 50.86 -6.22 -58.35
N LYS A 184 50.45 -7.48 -58.52
CA LYS A 184 51.31 -8.63 -58.84
C LYS A 184 51.02 -9.10 -60.26
#